data_AF-E6VRL2-F1
#
_entry.id   AF-E6VRL2-F1
#
_cell.length_a   1.000
_cell.length_b   1.000
_cell.length_c   1.000
_cell.angle_alpha   90.00
_cell.angle_beta   90.00
_cell.angle_gamma   90.00
#
_symmetry.space_group_name_H-M   'P 1'
#
loop_
_entity.id
_entity.type
_entity.pdbx_description
1 polymer ?
#
loop_
_entity_poly.entity_id
_entity_poly.type
_entity_poly.pdbx_seq_one_letter_code
_entity_poly.pdbx_strand_id
1 'polypeptide(L)'
;MNINETIASLRESASNFAADFLPGLTPETVRLAVAVTLGLVAVSLFLVALRLLFGGRRKPGLAKRVNIARTLQQQGAIIDLLGNGDEIVAVRFVITAAASGRLQCEIIERLDVIRTPEGTDAVCVFAPVRAEGGQVNSFTARLIESDRSGRRVDRITLAAPSGYAMIPRRRHTRKRVADQQFIRVKLWAEDPYASDILFEDAAPHIGVNSLTPEGANQSANAVVNISNGGLGLSVQDRFIPETCAVGAAVTLNLFMFNFREKTFKPYWYSGSVRSMKTGRPGFTRMGIEFDGSAQPLGPAGGLRWTRFSDD
;
A
#
# COMPACT_ATOMS: atom_id res chain seq x y z
N MET A 1 20.25 -24.42 44.33
CA MET A 1 21.52 -23.81 44.76
C MET A 1 21.20 -22.45 45.36
N ASN A 2 21.59 -22.20 46.61
CA ASN A 2 21.22 -20.97 47.31
C ASN A 2 22.06 -19.80 46.76
N ILE A 3 21.40 -18.74 46.29
CA ILE A 3 22.08 -17.55 45.76
C ILE A 3 23.04 -16.97 46.80
N ASN A 4 22.68 -17.06 48.09
CA ASN A 4 23.51 -16.55 49.18
C ASN A 4 24.81 -17.35 49.36
N GLU A 5 24.78 -18.68 49.19
CA GLU A 5 25.99 -19.52 49.24
C GLU A 5 26.90 -19.24 48.02
N THR A 6 26.28 -18.98 46.87
CA THR A 6 27.01 -18.64 45.64
C THR A 6 27.72 -17.28 45.79
N ILE A 7 27.04 -16.29 46.36
CA ILE A 7 27.63 -14.97 46.65
C ILE A 7 28.74 -15.07 47.71
N ALA A 8 28.56 -15.89 48.75
CA ALA A 8 29.57 -16.09 49.78
C ALA A 8 30.85 -16.73 49.23
N SER A 9 30.71 -17.81 48.44
CA SER A 9 31.87 -18.50 47.82
C SER A 9 32.62 -17.62 46.81
N LEU A 10 31.90 -16.79 46.04
CA LEU A 10 32.50 -15.81 45.13
C LEU A 10 33.25 -14.72 45.89
N ARG A 11 32.73 -14.27 47.04
CA ARG A 11 33.39 -13.27 47.88
C ARG A 11 34.70 -13.79 48.46
N GLU A 12 34.71 -15.04 48.92
CA GLU A 12 35.90 -15.70 49.47
C GLU A 12 36.94 -15.99 48.39
N SER A 13 36.50 -16.45 47.20
CA SER A 13 37.40 -16.63 46.05
C SER A 13 38.01 -15.31 45.58
N ALA A 14 37.22 -14.23 45.57
CA ALA A 14 37.71 -12.91 45.19
C ALA A 14 38.70 -12.32 46.22
N SER A 15 38.49 -12.56 47.53
CA SER A 15 39.46 -12.14 48.54
C SER A 15 40.78 -12.89 48.45
N ASN A 16 40.73 -14.20 48.18
CA ASN A 16 41.95 -15.01 48.04
C ASN A 16 42.72 -14.63 46.77
N PHE A 17 42.02 -14.45 45.65
CA PHE A 17 42.64 -13.98 44.41
C PHE A 17 43.29 -12.59 44.54
N ALA A 18 42.63 -11.67 45.25
CA ALA A 18 43.17 -10.33 45.49
C ALA A 18 44.43 -10.37 46.38
N ALA A 19 44.46 -11.25 47.38
CA ALA A 19 45.63 -11.42 48.26
C ALA A 19 46.84 -12.00 47.50
N ASP A 20 46.62 -12.92 46.57
CA ASP A 20 47.69 -13.59 45.83
C ASP A 20 48.29 -12.72 44.71
N PHE A 21 47.46 -11.92 44.01
CA PHE A 21 47.92 -11.17 42.83
C PHE A 21 48.30 -9.72 43.10
N LEU A 22 47.87 -9.12 44.21
CA LEU A 22 48.10 -7.70 44.52
C LEU A 22 48.55 -7.50 45.97
N PRO A 23 49.69 -8.09 46.39
CA PRO A 23 50.18 -7.95 47.75
C PRO A 23 50.48 -6.47 48.07
N GLY A 24 49.85 -5.96 49.13
CA GLY A 24 50.05 -4.59 49.62
C GLY A 24 48.91 -3.61 49.34
N LEU A 25 47.88 -4.00 48.59
CA LEU A 25 46.68 -3.18 48.43
C LEU A 25 45.70 -3.43 49.58
N THR A 26 45.24 -2.36 50.23
CA THR A 26 44.23 -2.48 51.28
C THR A 26 42.89 -2.90 50.66
N PRO A 27 42.03 -3.65 51.38
CA PRO A 27 40.73 -4.08 50.86
C PRO A 27 39.85 -2.93 50.34
N GLU A 28 40.02 -1.74 50.89
CA GLU A 28 39.33 -0.52 50.45
C GLU A 28 39.76 -0.09 49.04
N THR A 29 41.07 -0.12 48.74
CA THR A 29 41.59 0.22 47.42
C THR A 29 41.12 -0.75 46.34
N VAL A 30 41.05 -2.05 46.66
CA VAL A 30 40.53 -3.07 45.74
C VAL A 30 39.05 -2.85 45.45
N ARG A 31 38.24 -2.54 46.49
CA ARG A 31 36.81 -2.22 46.31
C ARG A 31 36.61 -0.98 45.45
N LEU A 32 37.41 0.06 45.68
CA LEU A 32 37.33 1.30 44.91
C LEU A 32 37.74 1.07 43.45
N ALA A 33 38.79 0.30 43.20
CA ALA A 33 39.22 -0.07 41.85
C ALA A 33 38.15 -0.86 41.08
N VAL A 34 37.51 -1.84 41.74
CA VAL A 34 36.41 -2.61 41.15
C VAL A 34 35.20 -1.73 40.87
N ALA A 35 34.83 -0.83 41.79
CA ALA A 35 33.71 0.08 41.61
C ALA A 35 33.94 1.06 40.43
N VAL A 36 35.16 1.61 40.31
CA VAL A 36 35.54 2.47 39.17
C VAL A 36 35.48 1.71 37.86
N THR A 37 36.00 0.47 37.84
CA THR A 37 36.00 -0.38 36.64
C THR A 37 34.57 -0.70 36.20
N LEU A 38 33.69 -1.10 37.12
CA LEU A 38 32.28 -1.36 36.82
C LEU A 38 31.55 -0.10 36.34
N GLY A 39 31.84 1.06 36.94
CA GLY A 39 31.31 2.34 36.49
C GLY A 39 31.69 2.67 35.05
N LEU A 40 32.97 2.48 34.69
CA LEU A 40 33.45 2.69 33.31
C LEU A 40 32.78 1.73 32.32
N VAL A 41 32.63 0.45 32.68
CA VAL A 41 31.94 -0.54 31.84
C VAL A 41 30.47 -0.13 31.63
N ALA A 42 29.76 0.26 32.69
CA ALA A 42 28.37 0.69 32.60
C ALA A 42 28.20 1.93 31.69
N VAL A 43 29.08 2.93 31.82
CA VAL A 43 29.08 4.11 30.94
C VAL A 43 29.34 3.73 29.49
N SER A 44 30.29 2.82 29.23
CA SER A 44 30.59 2.37 27.87
C SER A 44 29.40 1.66 27.21
N LEU A 45 28.73 0.77 27.94
CA LEU A 45 27.53 0.06 27.47
C LEU A 45 26.37 1.02 27.24
N PHE A 46 26.19 2.01 28.13
CA PHE A 46 25.20 3.05 27.95
C PHE A 46 25.45 3.86 26.67
N LEU A 47 26.69 4.26 26.39
CA LEU A 47 27.05 4.97 25.15
C LEU A 47 26.82 4.12 23.89
N VAL A 48 27.10 2.81 23.94
CA VAL A 48 26.80 1.88 22.84
C VAL A 48 25.29 1.77 22.64
N ALA A 49 24.51 1.60 23.70
CA ALA A 49 23.05 1.56 23.64
C ALA A 49 22.47 2.88 23.09
N LEU A 50 23.01 4.03 23.53
CA LEU A 50 22.66 5.34 23.00
C LEU A 50 22.96 5.42 21.50
N ARG A 51 24.13 4.93 21.06
CA ARG A 51 24.48 4.91 19.65
C ARG A 51 23.59 3.98 18.82
N LEU A 52 23.09 2.88 19.38
CA LEU A 52 22.15 1.98 18.69
C LEU A 52 20.74 2.56 18.62
N LEU A 53 20.26 3.18 19.70
CA LEU A 53 18.92 3.79 19.78
C LEU A 53 18.82 5.08 18.97
N PHE A 54 19.88 5.90 18.96
CA PHE A 54 19.90 7.21 18.30
C PHE A 54 20.69 7.23 16.98
N GLY A 55 21.51 6.22 16.68
CA GLY A 55 22.31 6.12 15.45
C GLY A 55 21.52 5.69 14.20
N GLY A 56 20.21 5.47 14.30
CA GLY A 56 19.34 5.21 13.16
C GLY A 56 19.05 6.42 12.26
N ARG A 57 19.38 7.65 12.70
CA ARG A 57 19.36 8.83 11.82
C ARG A 57 20.63 8.86 10.99
N ARG A 58 20.64 8.07 9.92
CA ARG A 58 21.57 8.24 8.80
C ARG A 58 21.62 9.73 8.49
N LYS A 59 22.79 10.35 8.71
CA LYS A 59 23.10 11.65 8.08
C LYS A 59 22.74 11.50 6.60
N PRO A 60 22.04 12.45 5.97
CA PRO A 60 21.85 12.41 4.53
C PRO A 60 23.26 12.47 3.94
N GLY A 61 23.80 11.31 3.58
CA GLY A 61 24.98 11.26 2.73
C GLY A 61 24.63 12.07 1.50
N LEU A 62 25.56 12.89 1.02
CA LEU A 62 25.42 13.60 -0.26
C LEU A 62 25.02 12.57 -1.32
N ALA A 63 23.71 12.47 -1.56
CA ALA A 63 23.13 11.47 -2.39
C ALA A 63 23.37 11.94 -3.82
N LYS A 64 24.09 11.11 -4.58
CA LYS A 64 24.25 11.21 -6.02
C LYS A 64 22.90 11.62 -6.62
N ARG A 65 22.82 12.81 -7.26
CA ARG A 65 21.62 13.27 -7.98
C ARG A 65 21.12 12.11 -8.85
N VAL A 66 20.03 11.47 -8.43
CA VAL A 66 19.51 10.30 -9.13
C VAL A 66 18.93 10.83 -10.43
N ASN A 67 19.60 10.52 -11.55
CA ASN A 67 19.05 10.80 -12.86
C ASN A 67 17.90 9.81 -13.10
N ILE A 68 16.68 10.21 -12.70
CA ILE A 68 15.48 9.37 -12.71
C ILE A 68 15.23 8.82 -14.13
N ALA A 69 15.34 9.65 -15.17
CA ALA A 69 15.18 9.20 -16.56
C ALA A 69 16.16 8.07 -16.92
N ARG A 70 17.42 8.16 -16.49
CA ARG A 70 18.42 7.09 -16.68
C ARG A 70 18.08 5.84 -15.88
N THR A 71 17.58 6.00 -14.66
CA THR A 71 17.11 4.86 -13.85
C THR A 71 15.94 4.15 -14.52
N LEU A 72 14.94 4.90 -15.02
CA LEU A 72 13.79 4.36 -15.73
C LEU A 72 14.20 3.63 -17.01
N GLN A 73 15.14 4.20 -17.78
CA GLN A 73 15.75 3.56 -18.95
C GLN A 73 16.41 2.22 -18.57
N GLN A 74 17.28 2.21 -17.55
CA GLN A 74 18.00 1.01 -17.13
C GLN A 74 17.09 -0.11 -16.62
N GLN A 75 15.94 0.26 -16.05
CA GLN A 75 14.94 -0.68 -15.55
C GLN A 75 13.98 -1.19 -16.64
N GLY A 76 14.01 -0.60 -17.84
CA GLY A 76 12.98 -0.85 -18.85
C GLY A 76 11.58 -0.49 -18.33
N ALA A 77 11.48 0.58 -17.54
CA ALA A 77 10.24 0.95 -16.88
C ALA A 77 9.18 1.34 -17.91
N ILE A 78 7.99 0.76 -17.76
CA ILE A 78 6.81 1.14 -18.55
C ILE A 78 6.31 2.50 -18.06
N ILE A 79 6.12 3.42 -19.00
CA ILE A 79 5.68 4.78 -18.77
C ILE A 79 4.41 5.02 -19.59
N ASP A 80 3.38 5.52 -18.92
CA ASP A 80 2.12 5.93 -19.51
C ASP A 80 2.22 7.41 -19.93
N LEU A 81 1.92 7.73 -21.19
CA LEU A 81 1.74 9.10 -21.66
C LEU A 81 0.27 9.49 -21.48
N LEU A 82 -0.01 10.53 -20.70
CA LEU A 82 -1.37 11.04 -20.55
C LEU A 82 -1.75 11.95 -21.72
N GLY A 83 -3.01 11.87 -22.14
CA GLY A 83 -3.61 12.81 -23.09
C GLY A 83 -3.67 14.24 -22.54
N ASN A 84 -3.74 15.22 -23.43
CA ASN A 84 -3.81 16.63 -23.04
C ASN A 84 -5.05 16.92 -22.19
N GLY A 85 -4.85 17.16 -20.88
CA GLY A 85 -5.91 17.52 -19.94
C GLY A 85 -6.73 16.36 -19.35
N ASP A 86 -6.53 15.13 -19.81
CA ASP A 86 -7.30 13.95 -19.38
C ASP A 86 -6.44 12.94 -18.60
N GLU A 87 -7.06 12.18 -17.69
CA GLU A 87 -6.44 11.02 -17.03
C GLU A 87 -6.33 9.79 -17.97
N ILE A 88 -6.71 9.94 -19.25
CA ILE A 88 -6.69 8.87 -20.24
C ILE A 88 -5.25 8.66 -20.73
N VAL A 89 -4.81 7.41 -20.68
CA VAL A 89 -3.50 7.00 -21.21
C VAL A 89 -3.60 6.88 -22.73
N ALA A 90 -2.82 7.66 -23.46
CA ALA A 90 -2.74 7.59 -24.91
C ALA A 90 -1.86 6.42 -25.35
N VAL A 91 -0.61 6.38 -24.86
CA VAL A 91 0.35 5.33 -25.22
C VAL A 91 1.15 4.89 -24.01
N ARG A 92 1.61 3.64 -24.05
CA ARG A 92 2.66 3.15 -23.17
C ARG A 92 3.97 3.06 -23.92
N PHE A 93 5.04 3.51 -23.29
CA PHE A 93 6.36 3.49 -23.87
C PHE A 93 7.44 3.14 -22.85
N VAL A 94 8.63 2.83 -23.37
CA VAL A 94 9.86 2.66 -22.59
C VAL A 94 10.91 3.67 -23.07
N ILE A 95 11.75 4.17 -22.18
CA ILE A 95 12.89 5.01 -22.56
C ILE A 95 14.00 4.10 -23.06
N THR A 96 14.40 4.25 -24.33
CA THR A 96 15.50 3.49 -24.93
C THR A 96 16.83 4.25 -24.87
N ALA A 97 16.78 5.59 -24.89
CA ALA A 97 17.95 6.44 -24.67
C ALA A 97 17.59 7.72 -23.91
N ALA A 98 18.44 8.09 -22.94
CA ALA A 98 18.36 9.35 -22.20
C ALA A 98 19.69 10.11 -22.31
N ALA A 99 19.83 10.93 -23.36
CA ALA A 99 21.07 11.65 -23.66
C ALA A 99 20.79 13.02 -24.28
N SER A 100 21.72 13.97 -24.10
CA SER A 100 21.73 15.26 -24.81
C SER A 100 20.43 16.09 -24.69
N GLY A 101 19.78 16.05 -23.52
CA GLY A 101 18.57 16.81 -23.28
C GLY A 101 17.31 16.26 -23.96
N ARG A 102 17.36 15.01 -24.47
CA ARG A 102 16.23 14.32 -25.10
C ARG A 102 16.08 12.91 -24.56
N LEU A 103 14.85 12.41 -24.60
CA LEU A 103 14.50 11.03 -24.34
C LEU A 103 14.00 10.42 -25.65
N GLN A 104 14.64 9.34 -26.08
CA GLN A 104 14.10 8.50 -27.14
C GLN A 104 13.27 7.41 -26.51
N CYS A 105 12.06 7.25 -27.01
CA CYS A 105 11.07 6.36 -26.44
C CYS A 105 10.51 5.45 -27.52
N GLU A 106 10.29 4.19 -27.16
CA GLU A 106 9.67 3.19 -28.02
C GLU A 106 8.29 2.85 -27.46
N ILE A 107 7.27 2.94 -28.33
CA ILE A 107 5.88 2.64 -27.98
C ILE A 107 5.71 1.12 -27.91
N ILE A 108 5.26 0.65 -26.76
CA ILE A 108 4.93 -0.77 -26.54
C ILE A 108 3.45 -1.06 -26.71
N GLU A 109 2.59 -0.07 -26.48
CA GLU A 109 1.13 -0.24 -26.55
C GLU A 109 0.45 1.09 -26.90
N ARG A 110 -0.56 1.05 -27.77
CA ARG A 110 -1.39 2.20 -28.14
C ARG A 110 -2.79 1.98 -27.58
N LEU A 111 -3.21 2.85 -26.67
CA LEU A 111 -4.51 2.79 -25.99
C LEU A 111 -5.48 3.84 -26.53
N ASP A 112 -4.97 5.02 -26.90
CA ASP A 112 -5.67 6.08 -27.62
C ASP A 112 -4.67 6.85 -28.51
N VAL A 113 -5.16 7.82 -29.25
CA VAL A 113 -4.38 8.77 -30.04
C VAL A 113 -3.63 9.73 -29.12
N ILE A 114 -2.36 10.00 -29.43
CA ILE A 114 -1.62 11.10 -28.81
C ILE A 114 -2.24 12.43 -29.27
N ARG A 115 -3.08 13.02 -28.41
CA ARG A 115 -3.74 14.32 -28.67
C ARG A 115 -2.86 15.52 -28.32
N THR A 116 -1.78 15.29 -27.57
CA THR A 116 -0.82 16.31 -27.17
C THR A 116 -0.05 16.78 -28.40
N PRO A 117 -0.14 18.05 -28.81
CA PRO A 117 0.59 18.56 -29.96
C PRO A 117 2.11 18.53 -29.75
N GLU A 118 2.87 18.47 -30.83
CA GLU A 118 4.31 18.69 -30.73
C GLU A 118 4.62 20.11 -30.29
N GLY A 119 5.68 20.25 -29.48
CA GLY A 119 6.07 21.50 -28.85
C GLY A 119 5.35 21.79 -27.53
N THR A 120 4.35 20.99 -27.13
CA THR A 120 3.66 21.16 -25.84
C THR A 120 4.14 20.15 -24.80
N ASP A 121 3.89 20.49 -23.54
CA ASP A 121 4.28 19.66 -22.40
C ASP A 121 3.29 18.48 -22.24
N ALA A 122 3.84 17.29 -22.07
CA ALA A 122 3.11 16.06 -21.81
C ALA A 122 3.45 15.52 -20.42
N VAL A 123 2.44 14.97 -19.74
CA VAL A 123 2.61 14.30 -18.44
C VAL A 123 2.85 12.81 -18.66
N CYS A 124 3.95 12.32 -18.12
CA CYS A 124 4.36 10.92 -18.20
C CYS A 124 4.28 10.30 -16.80
N VAL A 125 3.59 9.17 -16.65
CA VAL A 125 3.35 8.50 -15.36
C VAL A 125 3.97 7.11 -15.35
N PHE A 126 4.55 6.71 -14.23
CA PHE A 126 5.26 5.44 -14.09
C PHE A 126 5.10 4.84 -12.68
N ALA A 127 5.73 3.69 -12.42
CA ALA A 127 5.78 3.08 -11.09
C ALA A 127 6.54 3.98 -10.10
N PRO A 128 6.10 4.14 -8.83
CA PRO A 128 6.80 5.03 -7.90
C PRO A 128 8.26 4.65 -7.70
N VAL A 129 9.17 5.61 -7.86
CA VAL A 129 10.62 5.46 -7.63
C VAL A 129 11.07 6.40 -6.51
N ARG A 130 12.13 6.03 -5.80
CA ARG A 130 12.73 6.88 -4.76
C ARG A 130 13.64 7.93 -5.41
N ALA A 131 13.42 9.19 -5.04
CA ALA A 131 14.22 10.36 -5.38
C ALA A 131 14.69 11.08 -4.10
N GLU A 132 15.53 12.12 -4.25
CA GLU A 132 16.09 12.88 -3.12
C GLU A 132 15.00 13.54 -2.25
N GLY A 133 13.92 14.02 -2.87
CA GLY A 133 12.79 14.66 -2.19
C GLY A 133 11.63 13.74 -1.80
N GLY A 134 11.76 12.41 -1.94
CA GLY A 134 10.68 11.46 -1.65
C GLY A 134 10.39 10.50 -2.80
N GLN A 135 9.18 9.94 -2.85
CA GLN A 135 8.75 9.14 -3.99
C GLN A 135 8.20 10.04 -5.09
N VAL A 136 8.54 9.72 -6.33
CA VAL A 136 7.98 10.34 -7.54
C VAL A 136 7.46 9.25 -8.47
N ASN A 137 6.39 9.54 -9.19
CA ASN A 137 5.80 8.61 -10.15
C ASN A 137 5.33 9.30 -11.42
N SER A 138 5.68 10.56 -11.62
CA SER A 138 5.46 11.27 -12.86
C SER A 138 6.58 12.25 -13.17
N PHE A 139 6.69 12.58 -14.45
CA PHE A 139 7.49 13.71 -14.93
C PHE A 139 6.77 14.43 -16.07
N THR A 140 7.07 15.72 -16.23
CA THR A 140 6.60 16.51 -17.37
C THR A 140 7.73 16.64 -18.37
N ALA A 141 7.45 16.43 -19.65
CA ALA A 141 8.41 16.62 -20.72
C ALA A 141 7.71 17.13 -21.98
N ARG A 142 8.37 18.02 -22.72
CA ARG A 142 7.85 18.51 -24.00
C ARG A 142 7.88 17.43 -25.05
N LEU A 143 6.77 17.21 -25.76
CA LEU A 143 6.72 16.32 -26.91
C LEU A 143 7.45 16.97 -28.09
N ILE A 144 8.54 16.36 -28.54
CA ILE A 144 9.33 16.87 -29.67
C ILE A 144 8.85 16.24 -30.98
N GLU A 145 8.57 14.94 -30.96
CA GLU A 145 8.18 14.16 -32.13
C GLU A 145 7.14 13.13 -31.66
N SER A 146 5.95 13.17 -32.27
CA SER A 146 4.88 12.21 -32.05
C SER A 146 5.04 10.98 -32.96
N ASP A 147 4.19 9.98 -32.74
CA ASP A 147 4.09 8.80 -33.60
C ASP A 147 3.56 9.12 -35.01
N ARG A 148 3.00 10.32 -35.22
CA ARG A 148 2.42 10.76 -36.50
C ARG A 148 3.37 11.57 -37.37
N SER A 149 4.22 12.40 -36.78
CA SER A 149 5.20 13.21 -37.52
C SER A 149 6.54 12.50 -37.67
N GLY A 150 6.78 11.48 -36.84
CA GLY A 150 8.09 10.91 -36.72
C GLY A 150 8.49 10.03 -37.90
N ARG A 151 9.80 9.89 -38.11
CA ARG A 151 10.33 8.96 -39.14
C ARG A 151 9.98 7.50 -38.86
N ARG A 152 9.53 7.20 -37.64
CA ARG A 152 9.27 5.87 -37.11
C ARG A 152 7.99 5.93 -36.26
N VAL A 153 6.92 5.33 -36.76
CA VAL A 153 5.59 5.28 -36.12
C VAL A 153 5.59 4.56 -34.76
N ASP A 154 6.62 3.76 -34.46
CA ASP A 154 6.85 3.06 -33.20
C ASP A 154 7.57 3.91 -32.13
N ARG A 155 7.88 5.17 -32.41
CA ARG A 155 8.70 6.00 -31.52
C ARG A 155 8.10 7.36 -31.27
N ILE A 156 8.43 7.87 -30.09
CA ILE A 156 8.24 9.28 -29.74
C ILE A 156 9.55 9.84 -29.21
N THR A 157 9.75 11.14 -29.41
CA THR A 157 10.89 11.87 -28.84
C THR A 157 10.35 12.89 -27.86
N LEU A 158 10.85 12.85 -26.61
CA LEU A 158 10.55 13.84 -25.58
C LEU A 158 11.78 14.69 -25.28
N ALA A 159 11.58 15.91 -24.81
CA ALA A 159 12.63 16.69 -24.19
C ALA A 159 13.05 16.05 -22.85
N ALA A 160 14.17 16.51 -22.30
CA ALA A 160 14.53 16.18 -20.92
C ALA A 160 13.39 16.60 -19.97
N PRO A 161 13.13 15.81 -18.91
CA PRO A 161 12.08 16.15 -17.95
C PRO A 161 12.28 17.53 -17.33
N SER A 162 11.24 18.37 -17.36
CA SER A 162 11.24 19.71 -16.76
C SER A 162 10.99 19.67 -15.25
N GLY A 163 10.34 18.62 -14.76
CA GLY A 163 10.06 18.41 -13.35
C GLY A 163 9.60 16.99 -13.07
N TYR A 164 9.70 16.58 -11.79
CA TYR A 164 9.20 15.31 -11.30
C TYR A 164 8.18 15.58 -10.18
N ALA A 165 7.11 14.80 -10.17
CA ALA A 165 6.07 14.92 -9.16
C ALA A 165 5.58 13.54 -8.70
N MET A 166 4.82 13.55 -7.62
CA MET A 166 4.02 12.42 -7.19
C MET A 166 2.56 12.72 -7.54
N ILE A 167 2.03 12.08 -8.57
CA ILE A 167 0.60 12.06 -8.89
C ILE A 167 -0.04 10.90 -8.12
N PRO A 168 -0.86 11.17 -7.09
CA PRO A 168 -1.55 10.12 -6.35
C PRO A 168 -2.57 9.42 -7.27
N ARG A 169 -2.30 8.17 -7.63
CA ARG A 169 -3.22 7.37 -8.48
C ARG A 169 -4.57 7.04 -7.84
N ARG A 170 -4.78 7.40 -6.57
CA ARG A 170 -5.99 7.06 -5.80
C ARG A 170 -6.31 8.20 -4.84
N ARG A 171 -7.52 8.73 -4.91
CA ARG A 171 -8.06 9.72 -3.95
C ARG A 171 -8.09 9.20 -2.51
N HIS A 172 -8.24 7.88 -2.33
CA HIS A 172 -8.38 7.25 -1.03
C HIS A 172 -7.31 6.20 -0.74
N THR A 173 -6.71 6.29 0.46
CA THR A 173 -5.77 5.30 0.97
C THR A 173 -6.50 4.00 1.30
N ARG A 174 -6.01 2.88 0.76
CA ARG A 174 -6.51 1.54 1.06
C ARG A 174 -5.84 0.98 2.30
N LYS A 175 -6.65 0.53 3.27
CA LYS A 175 -6.19 -0.26 4.41
C LYS A 175 -6.30 -1.74 4.05
N ARG A 176 -5.21 -2.50 4.26
CA ARG A 176 -5.28 -3.97 4.19
C ARG A 176 -6.04 -4.47 5.40
N VAL A 177 -6.89 -5.48 5.20
CA VAL A 177 -7.58 -6.13 6.31
C VAL A 177 -6.60 -7.12 6.93
N ALA A 178 -6.14 -6.81 8.14
CA ALA A 178 -5.20 -7.66 8.88
C ALA A 178 -5.89 -8.90 9.43
N ASP A 179 -7.12 -8.75 9.91
CA ASP A 179 -7.90 -9.82 10.52
C ASP A 179 -9.31 -9.86 9.90
N GLN A 180 -9.63 -10.99 9.29
CA GLN A 180 -10.90 -11.21 8.62
C GLN A 180 -12.05 -11.36 9.62
N GLN A 181 -11.78 -11.74 10.88
CA GLN A 181 -12.81 -12.01 11.89
C GLN A 181 -13.65 -10.76 12.22
N PHE A 182 -13.08 -9.56 12.04
CA PHE A 182 -13.73 -8.29 12.34
C PHE A 182 -14.49 -7.68 11.16
N ILE A 183 -14.56 -8.38 10.02
CA ILE A 183 -15.21 -7.87 8.81
C ILE A 183 -16.11 -8.95 8.22
N ARG A 184 -17.35 -8.58 7.91
CA ARG A 184 -18.28 -9.42 7.15
C ARG A 184 -18.83 -8.62 5.98
N VAL A 185 -19.09 -9.31 4.89
CA VAL A 185 -19.61 -8.69 3.67
C VAL A 185 -20.77 -9.53 3.16
N LYS A 186 -21.85 -8.85 2.78
CA LYS A 186 -22.91 -9.38 1.92
C LYS A 186 -22.92 -8.55 0.64
N LEU A 187 -22.91 -9.21 -0.52
CA LEU A 187 -22.90 -8.55 -1.82
C LEU A 187 -23.96 -9.17 -2.73
N TRP A 188 -24.73 -8.32 -3.38
CA TRP A 188 -25.71 -8.66 -4.40
C TRP A 188 -25.27 -8.02 -5.73
N ALA A 189 -25.21 -8.81 -6.81
CA ALA A 189 -24.91 -8.34 -8.16
C ALA A 189 -26.15 -7.69 -8.81
N GLU A 190 -26.70 -6.68 -8.14
CA GLU A 190 -27.95 -6.01 -8.46
C GLU A 190 -27.83 -4.50 -8.23
N ASP A 191 -28.50 -3.71 -9.07
CA ASP A 191 -28.54 -2.24 -8.96
C ASP A 191 -29.50 -1.82 -7.83
N PRO A 192 -29.01 -1.14 -6.77
CA PRO A 192 -29.87 -0.74 -5.66
C PRO A 192 -30.93 0.32 -6.02
N TYR A 193 -30.78 1.01 -7.15
CA TYR A 193 -31.69 2.06 -7.60
C TYR A 193 -32.79 1.55 -8.53
N ALA A 194 -32.61 0.37 -9.12
CA ALA A 194 -33.55 -0.22 -10.07
C ALA A 194 -34.17 -1.53 -9.58
N SER A 195 -33.54 -2.20 -8.60
CA SER A 195 -34.02 -3.46 -8.06
C SER A 195 -35.19 -3.26 -7.10
N ASP A 196 -36.12 -4.22 -7.12
CA ASP A 196 -37.24 -4.37 -6.18
C ASP A 196 -36.87 -5.23 -4.95
N ILE A 197 -35.62 -5.69 -4.86
CA ILE A 197 -35.15 -6.58 -3.80
C ILE A 197 -35.06 -5.84 -2.46
N LEU A 198 -35.66 -6.43 -1.42
CA LEU A 198 -35.46 -6.04 -0.04
C LEU A 198 -34.13 -6.62 0.48
N PHE A 199 -33.03 -5.92 0.23
CA PHE A 199 -31.66 -6.42 0.51
C PHE A 199 -31.39 -6.77 1.98
N GLU A 200 -32.12 -6.18 2.93
CA GLU A 200 -31.96 -6.47 4.36
C GLU A 200 -32.28 -7.93 4.69
N ASP A 201 -33.29 -8.49 4.00
CA ASP A 201 -33.82 -9.84 4.22
C ASP A 201 -33.38 -10.83 3.12
N ALA A 202 -32.94 -10.32 1.97
CA ALA A 202 -32.52 -11.16 0.84
C ALA A 202 -31.21 -11.92 1.12
N ALA A 203 -31.09 -13.13 0.55
CA ALA A 203 -29.85 -13.89 0.58
C ALA A 203 -28.80 -13.23 -0.34
N PRO A 204 -27.54 -13.04 0.10
CA PRO A 204 -26.50 -12.46 -0.74
C PRO A 204 -25.97 -13.47 -1.74
N HIS A 205 -25.63 -12.99 -2.94
CA HIS A 205 -24.90 -13.77 -3.94
C HIS A 205 -23.51 -14.16 -3.41
N ILE A 206 -22.78 -13.16 -2.88
CA ILE A 206 -21.43 -13.34 -2.34
C ILE A 206 -21.42 -12.93 -0.87
N GLY A 207 -20.97 -13.85 -0.01
CA GLY A 207 -20.74 -13.65 1.41
C GLY A 207 -19.26 -13.76 1.77
N VAL A 208 -18.80 -12.91 2.69
CA VAL A 208 -17.52 -13.04 3.39
C VAL A 208 -17.82 -13.09 4.88
N ASN A 209 -17.42 -14.19 5.55
CA ASN A 209 -17.68 -14.41 6.97
C ASN A 209 -19.16 -14.20 7.37
N SER A 210 -20.08 -14.52 6.45
CA SER A 210 -21.52 -14.48 6.72
C SER A 210 -21.91 -15.65 7.61
N LEU A 211 -22.72 -15.39 8.64
CA LEU A 211 -23.26 -16.43 9.52
C LEU A 211 -24.51 -17.13 8.93
N THR A 212 -24.81 -16.91 7.65
CA THR A 212 -25.89 -17.64 6.99
C THR A 212 -25.53 -19.12 6.84
N PRO A 213 -26.50 -20.05 6.82
CA PRO A 213 -26.24 -21.48 6.59
C PRO A 213 -25.43 -21.74 5.31
N GLU A 214 -25.71 -20.97 4.25
CA GLU A 214 -24.97 -20.96 2.98
C GLU A 214 -23.59 -20.29 3.10
N GLY A 215 -23.43 -19.38 4.07
CA GLY A 215 -22.20 -18.65 4.36
C GLY A 215 -21.05 -19.55 4.81
N ALA A 216 -21.34 -20.72 5.39
CA ALA A 216 -20.33 -21.73 5.71
C ALA A 216 -19.56 -22.19 4.45
N ASN A 217 -20.27 -22.34 3.32
CA ASN A 217 -19.67 -22.73 2.04
C ASN A 217 -18.85 -21.61 1.39
N GLN A 218 -19.09 -20.37 1.81
CA GLN A 218 -18.42 -19.16 1.35
C GLN A 218 -17.31 -18.66 2.30
N SER A 219 -16.98 -19.44 3.33
CA SER A 219 -15.99 -19.08 4.38
C SER A 219 -14.57 -18.82 3.84
N ALA A 220 -14.24 -19.32 2.66
CA ALA A 220 -12.94 -19.07 2.04
C ALA A 220 -12.85 -17.72 1.31
N ASN A 221 -13.98 -17.05 1.07
CA ASN A 221 -14.00 -15.70 0.53
C ASN A 221 -13.39 -14.73 1.55
N ALA A 222 -12.73 -13.68 1.08
CA ALA A 222 -12.02 -12.76 1.97
C ALA A 222 -12.03 -11.33 1.46
N VAL A 223 -11.96 -10.37 2.39
CA VAL A 223 -11.69 -8.96 2.08
C VAL A 223 -10.18 -8.73 2.02
N VAL A 224 -9.68 -8.30 0.86
CA VAL A 224 -8.26 -8.05 0.64
C VAL A 224 -7.84 -6.66 1.11
N ASN A 225 -8.66 -5.65 0.83
CA ASN A 225 -8.41 -4.25 1.23
C ASN A 225 -9.71 -3.43 1.18
N ILE A 226 -9.76 -2.36 1.97
CA ILE A 226 -10.90 -1.42 2.06
C ILE A 226 -10.39 0.01 1.95
N SER A 227 -11.14 0.88 1.28
CA SER A 227 -10.96 2.34 1.28
C SER A 227 -12.32 3.03 1.29
N ASN A 228 -12.34 4.35 1.46
CA ASN A 228 -13.57 5.13 1.38
C ASN A 228 -14.26 5.03 0.00
N GLY A 229 -13.51 4.77 -1.07
CA GLY A 229 -14.05 4.65 -2.43
C GLY A 229 -14.20 3.23 -2.95
N GLY A 230 -14.02 2.19 -2.11
CA GLY A 230 -14.20 0.83 -2.61
C GLY A 230 -13.58 -0.30 -1.78
N LEU A 231 -13.80 -1.51 -2.27
CA LEU A 231 -13.49 -2.77 -1.61
C LEU A 231 -12.81 -3.74 -2.56
N GLY A 232 -11.74 -4.39 -2.10
CA GLY A 232 -11.13 -5.52 -2.81
C GLY A 232 -11.54 -6.83 -2.16
N LEU A 233 -12.11 -7.75 -2.94
CA LEU A 233 -12.54 -9.08 -2.52
C LEU A 233 -11.71 -10.18 -3.20
N SER A 234 -11.61 -11.32 -2.54
CA SER A 234 -11.14 -12.58 -3.09
C SER A 234 -12.30 -13.57 -2.96
N VAL A 235 -12.91 -13.95 -4.08
CA VAL A 235 -14.16 -14.72 -4.12
C VAL A 235 -13.90 -16.04 -4.85
N GLN A 236 -14.46 -17.15 -4.38
CA GLN A 236 -14.40 -18.41 -5.11
C GLN A 236 -15.20 -18.31 -6.41
N ASP A 237 -14.65 -18.82 -7.51
CA ASP A 237 -15.22 -18.63 -8.84
C ASP A 237 -16.66 -19.18 -8.95
N ARG A 238 -16.96 -20.28 -8.24
CA ARG A 238 -18.31 -20.90 -8.21
C ARG A 238 -19.42 -20.04 -7.59
N PHE A 239 -19.08 -18.99 -6.85
CA PHE A 239 -20.06 -18.09 -6.20
C PHE A 239 -20.24 -16.77 -6.93
N ILE A 240 -19.56 -16.59 -8.06
CA ILE A 240 -19.69 -15.37 -8.86
C ILE A 240 -20.87 -15.60 -9.82
N PRO A 241 -21.98 -14.85 -9.69
CA PRO A 241 -23.10 -14.96 -10.62
C PRO A 241 -22.64 -14.58 -12.03
N GLU A 242 -23.30 -15.14 -13.05
CA GLU A 242 -23.03 -14.77 -14.45
C GLU A 242 -23.32 -13.29 -14.74
N THR A 243 -24.22 -12.68 -13.98
CA THR A 243 -24.54 -11.23 -14.04
C THR A 243 -23.43 -10.35 -13.45
N CYS A 244 -22.47 -10.93 -12.72
CA CYS A 244 -21.40 -10.21 -12.07
C CYS A 244 -20.18 -10.10 -12.99
N ALA A 245 -20.22 -9.10 -13.89
CA ALA A 245 -19.14 -8.75 -14.82
C ALA A 245 -18.53 -7.38 -14.50
N VAL A 246 -17.38 -7.04 -15.10
CA VAL A 246 -16.81 -5.69 -15.00
C VAL A 246 -17.82 -4.66 -15.52
N GLY A 247 -18.07 -3.62 -14.73
CA GLY A 247 -19.10 -2.60 -14.99
C GLY A 247 -20.47 -2.92 -14.37
N ALA A 248 -20.72 -4.15 -13.93
CA ALA A 248 -22.00 -4.51 -13.32
C ALA A 248 -22.23 -3.75 -12.01
N ALA A 249 -23.46 -3.28 -11.81
CA ALA A 249 -23.89 -2.66 -10.57
C ALA A 249 -23.93 -3.70 -9.44
N VAL A 250 -23.58 -3.26 -8.23
CA VAL A 250 -23.63 -4.10 -7.04
C VAL A 250 -24.20 -3.33 -5.86
N THR A 251 -24.90 -4.07 -5.01
CA THR A 251 -25.33 -3.63 -3.69
C THR A 251 -24.52 -4.36 -2.63
N LEU A 252 -24.08 -3.67 -1.59
CA LEU A 252 -23.20 -4.23 -0.58
C LEU A 252 -23.58 -3.80 0.83
N ASN A 253 -23.54 -4.74 1.77
CA ASN A 253 -23.58 -4.49 3.20
C ASN A 253 -22.26 -4.93 3.85
N LEU A 254 -21.51 -3.96 4.33
CA LEU A 254 -20.25 -4.15 5.03
C LEU A 254 -20.50 -4.09 6.54
N PHE A 255 -20.25 -5.18 7.25
CA PHE A 255 -20.30 -5.22 8.70
C PHE A 255 -18.89 -5.08 9.25
N MET A 256 -18.65 -4.01 10.00
CA MET A 256 -17.37 -3.77 10.68
C MET A 256 -17.54 -3.91 12.18
N PHE A 257 -16.64 -4.66 12.82
CA PHE A 257 -16.65 -4.80 14.27
C PHE A 257 -16.25 -3.49 14.96
N ASN A 258 -17.12 -2.99 15.82
CA ASN A 258 -16.85 -1.86 16.69
C ASN A 258 -16.30 -2.38 18.03
N PHE A 259 -15.01 -2.16 18.28
CA PHE A 259 -14.34 -2.62 19.50
C PHE A 259 -14.90 -2.01 20.79
N ARG A 260 -15.44 -0.79 20.72
CA ARG A 260 -16.01 -0.10 21.89
C ARG A 260 -17.35 -0.71 22.28
N GLU A 261 -18.21 -0.93 21.29
CA GLU A 261 -19.57 -1.45 21.51
C GLU A 261 -19.61 -2.98 21.51
N LYS A 262 -18.52 -3.64 21.10
CA LYS A 262 -18.40 -5.10 20.93
C LYS A 262 -19.48 -5.69 19.99
N THR A 263 -19.93 -4.90 19.03
CA THR A 263 -20.97 -5.25 18.06
C THR A 263 -20.48 -4.99 16.64
N PHE A 264 -21.07 -5.69 15.67
CA PHE A 264 -20.87 -5.37 14.25
C PHE A 264 -21.82 -4.24 13.85
N LYS A 265 -21.27 -3.18 13.25
CA LYS A 265 -22.05 -2.11 12.64
C LYS A 265 -22.21 -2.34 11.14
N PRO A 266 -23.44 -2.31 10.60
CA PRO A 266 -23.68 -2.40 9.17
C PRO A 266 -23.42 -1.06 8.49
N TYR A 267 -22.86 -1.12 7.29
CA TYR A 267 -22.65 0.02 6.40
C TYR A 267 -23.07 -0.39 4.99
N TRP A 268 -24.07 0.30 4.45
CA TRP A 268 -24.62 0.00 3.13
C TRP A 268 -23.96 0.86 2.05
N TYR A 269 -23.55 0.22 0.97
CA TYR A 269 -22.89 0.84 -0.18
C TYR A 269 -23.51 0.36 -1.49
N SER A 270 -23.63 1.28 -2.43
CA SER A 270 -23.84 1.00 -3.84
C SER A 270 -22.51 1.13 -4.56
N GLY A 271 -22.36 0.44 -5.68
CA GLY A 271 -21.15 0.53 -6.47
C GLY A 271 -21.20 -0.26 -7.75
N SER A 272 -20.03 -0.40 -8.37
CA SER A 272 -19.83 -1.22 -9.56
C SER A 272 -18.58 -2.08 -9.47
N VAL A 273 -18.60 -3.20 -10.21
CA VAL A 273 -17.44 -4.07 -10.35
C VAL A 273 -16.41 -3.39 -11.27
N ARG A 274 -15.39 -2.76 -10.68
CA ARG A 274 -14.33 -2.09 -11.45
C ARG A 274 -13.34 -3.06 -12.09
N SER A 275 -13.08 -4.21 -11.46
CA SER A 275 -12.09 -5.16 -11.97
C SER A 275 -12.34 -6.57 -11.50
N MET A 276 -12.11 -7.54 -12.38
CA MET A 276 -12.03 -8.96 -12.05
C MET A 276 -10.72 -9.50 -12.61
N LYS A 277 -9.91 -10.12 -11.75
CA LYS A 277 -8.61 -10.69 -12.12
C LYS A 277 -8.49 -12.07 -11.51
N THR A 278 -7.88 -13.01 -12.23
CA THR A 278 -7.55 -14.31 -11.66
C THR A 278 -6.68 -14.13 -10.41
N GLY A 279 -7.12 -14.72 -9.30
CA GLY A 279 -6.45 -14.68 -8.02
C GLY A 279 -5.62 -15.94 -7.79
N ARG A 280 -5.72 -16.50 -6.58
CA ARG A 280 -5.21 -17.84 -6.28
C ARG A 280 -6.05 -18.91 -7.01
N PRO A 281 -5.57 -20.15 -7.20
CA PRO A 281 -6.33 -21.19 -7.91
C PRO A 281 -7.77 -21.36 -7.39
N GLY A 282 -8.76 -21.22 -8.28
CA GLY A 282 -10.20 -21.30 -7.96
C GLY A 282 -10.80 -20.03 -7.34
N PHE A 283 -10.08 -18.91 -7.39
CA PHE A 283 -10.55 -17.62 -6.88
C PHE A 283 -10.33 -16.48 -7.89
N THR A 284 -11.28 -15.56 -7.89
CA THR A 284 -11.20 -14.29 -8.59
C THR A 284 -11.04 -13.16 -7.59
N ARG A 285 -10.07 -12.29 -7.90
CA ARG A 285 -9.88 -11.02 -7.21
C ARG A 285 -10.79 -9.97 -7.84
N MET A 286 -11.82 -9.60 -7.10
CA MET A 286 -12.82 -8.62 -7.51
C MET A 286 -12.54 -7.28 -6.84
N GLY A 287 -12.62 -6.19 -7.60
CA GLY A 287 -12.51 -4.83 -7.09
C GLY A 287 -13.84 -4.11 -7.30
N ILE A 288 -14.44 -3.66 -6.20
CA ILE A 288 -15.67 -2.88 -6.19
C ILE A 288 -15.32 -1.41 -5.94
N GLU A 289 -15.88 -0.52 -6.74
CA GLU A 289 -15.82 0.93 -6.57
C GLU A 289 -17.16 1.41 -6.05
N PHE A 290 -17.15 2.23 -4.99
CA PHE A 290 -18.38 2.73 -4.38
C PHE A 290 -18.81 4.02 -5.07
N ASP A 291 -20.10 4.12 -5.36
CA ASP A 291 -20.73 5.31 -5.97
C ASP A 291 -21.85 5.89 -5.11
N GLY A 292 -22.15 5.28 -3.96
CA GLY A 292 -23.17 5.74 -3.04
C GLY A 292 -23.21 4.95 -1.74
N SER A 293 -24.07 5.39 -0.84
CA SER A 293 -24.34 4.71 0.43
C SER A 293 -25.82 4.75 0.77
N ALA A 294 -26.24 3.89 1.69
CA ALA A 294 -27.61 3.92 2.20
C ALA A 294 -27.69 4.02 3.72
N GLN A 295 -28.80 4.59 4.18
CA GLN A 295 -29.21 4.58 5.57
C GLN A 295 -30.50 3.76 5.73
N PRO A 296 -30.60 2.92 6.76
CA PRO A 296 -31.86 2.26 7.10
C PRO A 296 -32.95 3.29 7.42
N LEU A 297 -34.17 3.06 6.91
CA LEU A 297 -35.32 3.97 7.08
C LEU A 297 -36.04 3.82 8.43
N GLY A 298 -35.51 3.00 9.35
CA GLY A 298 -36.06 2.79 10.68
C GLY A 298 -36.67 1.38 10.86
N PRO A 299 -37.59 1.20 11.81
CA PRO A 299 -38.10 -0.13 12.19
C PRO A 299 -38.96 -0.80 11.12
N ALA A 300 -39.51 -0.01 10.19
CA ALA A 300 -40.38 -0.50 9.12
C ALA A 300 -39.61 -1.15 7.95
N GLY A 301 -38.28 -1.17 8.02
CA GLY A 301 -37.40 -1.68 6.95
C GLY A 301 -37.22 -0.68 5.81
N GLY A 302 -36.31 -1.02 4.91
CA GLY A 302 -35.99 -0.25 3.72
C GLY A 302 -34.70 0.57 3.83
N LEU A 303 -34.09 0.81 2.68
CA LEU A 303 -32.84 1.55 2.55
C LEU A 303 -33.08 2.84 1.77
N ARG A 304 -32.63 3.97 2.32
CA ARG A 304 -32.56 5.24 1.58
C ARG A 304 -31.18 5.38 0.96
N TRP A 305 -31.10 5.24 -0.35
CA TRP A 305 -29.88 5.37 -1.13
C TRP A 305 -29.56 6.83 -1.47
N THR A 306 -28.28 7.19 -1.35
CA THR A 306 -27.72 8.49 -1.73
C THR A 306 -26.45 8.25 -2.52
N ARG A 307 -26.38 8.76 -3.76
CA ARG A 307 -25.15 8.72 -4.56
C ARG A 307 -24.12 9.70 -3.99
N PHE A 308 -22.86 9.34 -4.11
CA PHE A 308 -21.77 10.28 -3.88
C PHE A 308 -21.79 11.30 -5.01
N SER A 309 -21.73 12.59 -4.68
CA SER A 309 -21.51 13.63 -5.67
C SER A 309 -20.09 13.50 -6.22
N ASP A 310 -19.95 13.65 -7.54
CA ASP A 310 -18.67 13.79 -8.22
C ASP A 310 -18.05 15.16 -7.86
N ASP A 311 -17.56 15.30 -6.62
CA ASP A 311 -16.75 16.45 -6.19
C ASP A 311 -15.27 16.26 -6.53
#